data_AF-A0A653DHB3-F1
#
_entry.id   AF-A0A653DHB3-F1
#
_cell.length_a   1.000
_cell.length_b   1.000
_cell.length_c   1.000
_cell.angle_alpha   90.00
_cell.angle_beta   90.00
_cell.angle_gamma   90.00
#
_symmetry.space_group_name_H-M   'P 1'
#
loop_
_entity.id
_entity.type
_entity.pdbx_description
1 polymer ?
#
loop_
_entity_poly.entity_id
_entity_poly.type
_entity_poly.pdbx_seq_one_letter_code
_entity_poly.pdbx_strand_id
1 'polypeptide(L)'
;MCKADGFPMPKIIWRREDGQAISIERQKKVSVYTQERLSIIRITRSEMGAYLCIATNGVPPSVSKRIIVDVEFPPMIYVPNQLVGAPVGTDVTLHCHVEAYPRAISYWSRDGAVLLASKKHGTEFAENGYRTHMRLTVRRLAETDFGNYRCVAKNALGEAEGSIRLYGKKRFRNNISCL
;
A
#
# COMPACT_ATOMS: atom_id res chain seq x y z
N MET A 1 16.95 -17.96 -10.77
CA MET A 1 18.05 -18.50 -11.59
C MET A 1 17.93 -17.92 -12.98
N CYS A 2 19.04 -17.57 -13.61
CA CYS A 2 19.09 -17.10 -14.99
C CYS A 2 20.34 -17.67 -15.65
N LYS A 3 20.16 -18.17 -16.87
CA LYS A 3 21.20 -18.79 -17.69
C LYS A 3 21.10 -18.23 -19.10
N ALA A 4 22.23 -18.11 -19.77
CA ALA A 4 22.30 -17.66 -21.15
C ALA A 4 23.46 -18.37 -21.85
N ASP A 5 23.31 -18.55 -23.14
CA ASP A 5 24.30 -19.17 -24.02
C ASP A 5 24.88 -18.12 -24.98
N GLY A 6 26.13 -18.28 -25.38
CA GLY A 6 26.80 -17.39 -26.32
C GLY A 6 28.31 -17.66 -26.42
N PHE A 7 28.94 -17.10 -27.45
CA PHE A 7 30.40 -17.16 -27.63
C PHE A 7 30.97 -15.73 -27.80
N PRO A 8 31.90 -15.29 -26.93
CA PRO A 8 32.36 -15.93 -25.70
C PRO A 8 31.21 -16.18 -24.70
N MET A 9 31.43 -17.08 -23.72
CA MET A 9 30.41 -17.42 -22.71
C MET A 9 29.92 -16.16 -21.99
N PRO A 10 28.61 -15.85 -22.00
CA PRO A 10 28.10 -14.62 -21.44
C PRO A 10 28.13 -14.61 -19.91
N LYS A 11 28.44 -13.45 -19.36
CA LYS A 11 28.35 -13.16 -17.93
C LYS A 11 26.92 -12.75 -17.58
N ILE A 12 26.38 -13.32 -16.51
CA ILE A 12 25.07 -12.96 -15.97
C ILE A 12 25.18 -11.86 -14.92
N ILE A 13 24.35 -10.84 -15.06
CA ILE A 13 24.28 -9.68 -14.20
C ILE A 13 22.83 -9.46 -13.77
N TRP A 14 22.61 -9.25 -12.47
CA TRP A 14 21.34 -8.87 -11.89
C TRP A 14 21.36 -7.41 -11.45
N ARG A 15 20.27 -6.70 -11.72
CA ARG A 15 19.97 -5.38 -11.15
C ARG A 15 18.47 -5.21 -10.99
N ARG A 16 18.03 -4.28 -10.14
CA ARG A 16 16.63 -3.88 -10.10
C ARG A 16 16.35 -2.86 -11.20
N GLU A 17 15.17 -2.95 -11.79
CA GLU A 17 14.71 -2.02 -12.84
C GLU A 17 14.50 -0.60 -12.27
N ASP A 18 14.08 -0.51 -11.00
CA ASP A 18 13.89 0.76 -10.28
C ASP A 18 15.20 1.40 -9.76
N GLY A 19 16.36 0.79 -10.04
CA GLY A 19 17.66 1.27 -9.61
C GLY A 19 17.96 1.07 -8.11
N GLN A 20 17.04 0.51 -7.32
CA GLN A 20 17.31 0.22 -5.92
C GLN A 20 18.34 -0.90 -5.77
N ALA A 21 19.01 -0.93 -4.62
CA ALA A 21 19.97 -1.99 -4.31
C ALA A 21 19.25 -3.32 -4.02
N ILE A 22 19.85 -4.41 -4.48
CA ILE A 22 19.46 -5.78 -4.15
C ILE A 22 20.02 -6.12 -2.77
N SER A 23 19.16 -6.63 -1.89
CA SER A 23 19.57 -7.22 -0.61
C SER A 23 20.02 -8.68 -0.84
N ILE A 24 21.31 -8.96 -0.69
CA ILE A 24 21.90 -10.30 -0.81
C ILE A 24 22.23 -10.87 0.56
N GLU A 25 22.85 -12.06 0.61
CA GLU A 25 23.25 -12.73 1.84
C GLU A 25 23.97 -11.80 2.84
N ARG A 26 23.70 -11.98 4.13
CA ARG A 26 24.17 -11.12 5.23
C ARG A 26 23.65 -9.67 5.15
N GLN A 27 22.50 -9.46 4.49
CA GLN A 27 21.84 -8.15 4.33
C GLN A 27 22.73 -7.08 3.65
N LYS A 28 23.72 -7.51 2.88
CA LYS A 28 24.54 -6.59 2.08
C LYS A 28 23.70 -6.05 0.93
N LYS A 29 23.71 -4.74 0.74
CA LYS A 29 23.02 -4.08 -0.38
C LYS A 29 24.00 -3.84 -1.53
N VAL A 30 23.64 -4.30 -2.73
CA VAL A 30 24.44 -4.14 -3.95
C VAL A 30 23.57 -3.65 -5.11
N SER A 31 24.05 -2.69 -5.91
CA SER A 31 23.33 -2.23 -7.11
C SER A 31 23.39 -3.23 -8.25
N VAL A 32 24.45 -4.02 -8.30
CA VAL A 32 24.73 -5.00 -9.35
C VAL A 32 25.24 -6.29 -8.70
N TYR A 33 24.67 -7.42 -9.09
CA TYR A 33 25.08 -8.73 -8.59
C TYR A 33 25.42 -9.67 -9.75
N THR A 34 26.63 -10.24 -9.76
CA THR A 34 27.10 -11.11 -10.85
C THR A 34 27.16 -12.55 -10.40
N GLN A 35 26.09 -13.30 -10.61
CA GLN A 35 26.04 -14.76 -10.53
C GLN A 35 24.83 -15.27 -11.34
N GLU A 36 24.83 -16.52 -11.78
CA GLU A 36 23.65 -17.14 -12.43
C GLU A 36 22.44 -17.24 -11.48
N ARG A 37 22.71 -17.41 -10.19
CA ARG A 37 21.69 -17.53 -9.14
C ARG A 37 21.75 -16.30 -8.24
N LEU A 38 20.65 -15.54 -8.20
CA LEU A 38 20.39 -14.55 -7.18
C LEU A 38 19.58 -15.20 -6.03
N SER A 39 20.15 -15.18 -4.82
CA SER A 39 19.50 -15.65 -3.59
C SER A 39 19.21 -14.46 -2.67
N ILE A 40 17.92 -14.23 -2.39
CA ILE A 40 17.45 -13.20 -1.44
C ILE A 40 16.85 -13.94 -0.25
N ILE A 41 17.50 -13.83 0.90
CA ILE A 41 17.10 -14.52 2.14
C ILE A 41 16.34 -13.54 3.03
N ARG A 42 15.26 -14.00 3.69
CA ARG A 42 14.37 -13.16 4.52
C ARG A 42 13.82 -11.96 3.72
N ILE A 43 13.21 -12.27 2.57
CA ILE A 43 12.62 -11.27 1.70
C ILE A 43 11.51 -10.50 2.43
N THR A 44 11.43 -9.19 2.19
CA THR A 44 10.36 -8.35 2.72
C THR A 44 9.66 -7.63 1.57
N ARG A 45 8.58 -6.90 1.86
CA ARG A 45 7.83 -6.15 0.84
C ARG A 45 8.69 -5.11 0.11
N SER A 46 9.77 -4.60 0.72
CA SER A 46 10.67 -3.64 0.06
C SER A 46 11.46 -4.27 -1.09
N GLU A 47 11.61 -5.58 -1.10
CA GLU A 47 12.30 -6.33 -2.14
C GLU A 47 11.38 -6.67 -3.31
N MET A 48 10.08 -6.40 -3.23
CA MET A 48 9.16 -6.52 -4.37
C MET A 48 9.60 -5.64 -5.54
N GLY A 49 9.31 -6.08 -6.75
CA GLY A 49 9.51 -5.28 -7.96
C GLY A 49 10.11 -6.07 -9.11
N ALA A 50 10.48 -5.32 -10.15
CA ALA A 50 11.07 -5.88 -11.35
C ALA A 50 12.59 -5.98 -11.24
N TYR A 51 13.10 -7.18 -11.46
CA TYR A 51 14.52 -7.49 -11.56
C TYR A 51 14.85 -7.78 -13.01
N LEU A 52 16.03 -7.33 -13.43
CA LEU A 52 16.58 -7.59 -14.75
C LEU A 52 17.72 -8.59 -14.59
N CYS A 53 17.59 -9.75 -15.24
CA CYS A 53 18.74 -10.58 -15.57
C CYS A 53 19.29 -10.12 -16.92
N ILE A 54 20.56 -9.76 -16.98
CA ILE A 54 21.24 -9.27 -18.17
C ILE A 54 22.36 -10.24 -18.49
N ALA A 55 22.43 -10.68 -19.75
CA ALA A 55 23.50 -11.50 -20.28
C ALA A 55 24.34 -10.68 -21.26
N THR A 56 25.65 -10.64 -21.03
CA THR A 56 26.59 -9.91 -21.89
C THR A 56 27.89 -10.68 -22.05
N ASN A 57 28.41 -10.75 -23.27
CA ASN A 57 29.71 -11.33 -23.60
C ASN A 57 30.65 -10.32 -24.26
N GLY A 58 30.35 -9.02 -24.15
CA GLY A 58 31.12 -7.94 -24.81
C GLY A 58 30.80 -7.73 -26.29
N VAL A 59 29.97 -8.60 -26.90
CA VAL A 59 29.49 -8.44 -28.27
C VAL A 59 28.05 -7.88 -28.24
N PRO A 60 27.79 -6.70 -28.82
CA PRO A 60 26.44 -6.16 -28.89
C PRO A 60 25.51 -6.97 -29.83
N PRO A 61 24.19 -7.01 -29.56
CA PRO A 61 23.52 -6.44 -28.40
C PRO A 61 23.57 -7.37 -27.17
N SER A 62 23.68 -6.80 -25.98
CA SER A 62 23.41 -7.55 -24.75
C SER A 62 21.90 -7.80 -24.61
N VAL A 63 21.53 -8.96 -24.08
CA VAL A 63 20.12 -9.36 -23.92
C VAL A 63 19.73 -9.33 -22.45
N SER A 64 18.44 -9.15 -22.17
CA SER A 64 17.94 -9.17 -20.80
C SER A 64 16.56 -9.81 -20.69
N LYS A 65 16.29 -10.41 -19.52
CA LYS A 65 15.00 -10.94 -19.12
C LYS A 65 14.51 -10.22 -17.87
N ARG A 66 13.29 -9.68 -17.95
CA ARG A 66 12.60 -9.04 -16.83
C ARG A 66 11.86 -10.10 -16.00
N ILE A 67 12.02 -10.03 -14.69
CA ILE A 67 11.48 -10.98 -13.71
C ILE A 67 10.77 -10.16 -12.62
N ILE A 68 9.48 -10.42 -12.43
CA ILE A 68 8.71 -9.82 -11.34
C ILE A 68 8.85 -10.67 -10.09
N VAL A 69 9.26 -10.05 -8.99
CA VAL A 69 9.29 -10.67 -7.67
C VAL A 69 8.19 -10.03 -6.84
N ASP A 70 7.19 -10.84 -6.51
CA ASP A 70 6.14 -10.48 -5.58
C ASP A 70 6.35 -11.16 -4.24
N VAL A 71 5.99 -10.46 -3.16
CA VAL A 71 6.09 -10.97 -1.79
C VAL A 71 4.70 -10.90 -1.19
N GLU A 72 4.18 -12.05 -0.79
CA GLU A 72 2.87 -12.14 -0.14
C GLU A 72 2.97 -11.83 1.35
N PHE A 73 2.02 -11.07 1.87
CA PHE A 73 1.92 -10.68 3.27
C PHE A 73 0.46 -10.36 3.65
N PRO A 74 0.07 -10.57 4.93
CA PRO A 74 -1.26 -10.22 5.41
C PRO A 74 -1.50 -8.71 5.38
N PRO A 75 -2.76 -8.25 5.37
CA PRO A 75 -3.08 -6.84 5.31
C PRO A 75 -2.56 -6.11 6.56
N MET A 76 -2.12 -4.87 6.37
CA MET A 76 -1.80 -3.94 7.45
C MET A 76 -2.54 -2.64 7.21
N ILE A 77 -3.06 -2.05 8.29
CA ILE A 77 -3.81 -0.80 8.21
C ILE A 77 -3.13 0.28 9.04
N TYR A 78 -2.93 1.44 8.42
CA TYR A 78 -2.51 2.67 9.06
C TYR A 78 -3.64 3.70 8.99
N VAL A 79 -3.99 4.27 10.15
CA VAL A 79 -5.04 5.27 10.30
C VAL A 79 -4.39 6.59 10.70
N PRO A 80 -4.32 7.60 9.81
CA PRO A 80 -3.64 8.86 10.12
C PRO A 80 -4.27 9.63 11.28
N ASN A 81 -5.61 9.60 11.37
CA ASN A 81 -6.39 10.28 12.41
C ASN A 81 -7.40 9.32 13.02
N GLN A 82 -7.10 8.77 14.19
CA GLN A 82 -8.00 7.86 14.91
C GLN A 82 -9.15 8.58 15.64
N LEU A 83 -9.05 9.90 15.79
CA LEU A 83 -10.05 10.74 16.44
C LEU A 83 -10.36 11.94 15.55
N VAL A 84 -11.56 12.01 14.99
CA VAL A 84 -11.96 13.05 14.03
C VAL A 84 -13.16 13.81 14.59
N GLY A 85 -13.01 15.13 14.71
CA GLY A 85 -14.05 16.01 15.25
C GLY A 85 -14.65 16.90 14.17
N ALA A 86 -15.97 16.87 14.01
CA ALA A 86 -16.66 17.69 13.02
C ALA A 86 -17.99 18.27 13.56
N PRO A 87 -18.40 19.48 13.12
CA PRO A 87 -19.69 20.04 13.49
C PRO A 87 -20.86 19.32 12.79
N VAL A 88 -22.02 19.31 13.42
CA VAL A 88 -23.27 18.89 12.76
C VAL A 88 -23.53 19.78 11.54
N GLY A 89 -24.01 19.16 10.46
CA GLY A 89 -24.34 19.78 9.18
C GLY A 89 -23.19 19.84 8.18
N THR A 90 -21.95 19.51 8.57
CA THR A 90 -20.80 19.49 7.64
C THR A 90 -20.60 18.12 7.00
N ASP A 91 -19.83 18.07 5.92
CA ASP A 91 -19.30 16.81 5.38
C ASP A 91 -17.95 16.52 6.02
N VAL A 92 -17.69 15.26 6.36
CA VAL A 92 -16.44 14.81 6.98
C VAL A 92 -15.90 13.59 6.25
N THR A 93 -14.58 13.54 6.04
CA THR A 93 -13.91 12.42 5.36
C THR A 93 -12.96 11.72 6.32
N LEU A 94 -13.13 10.40 6.45
CA LEU A 94 -12.25 9.51 7.21
C LEU A 94 -11.27 8.83 6.26
N HIS A 95 -10.05 8.55 6.74
CA HIS A 95 -8.96 8.03 5.93
C HIS A 95 -8.34 6.78 6.55
N CYS A 96 -8.11 5.74 5.73
CA CYS A 96 -7.28 4.60 6.07
C CYS A 96 -6.33 4.24 4.93
N HIS A 97 -5.12 3.81 5.27
CA HIS A 97 -4.14 3.28 4.33
C HIS A 97 -3.95 1.80 4.59
N VAL A 98 -4.12 0.98 3.54
CA VAL A 98 -3.97 -0.47 3.59
C VAL A 98 -2.75 -0.84 2.77
N GLU A 99 -1.90 -1.73 3.30
CA GLU A 99 -0.88 -2.44 2.52
C GLU A 99 -1.18 -3.94 2.56
N ALA A 100 -1.32 -4.58 1.40
CA ALA A 100 -1.58 -6.02 1.30
C ALA A 100 -1.16 -6.61 -0.05
N TYR A 101 -0.59 -7.82 -0.04
CA TYR A 101 -0.36 -8.61 -1.25
C TYR A 101 -0.55 -10.12 -0.98
N PRO A 102 -1.36 -10.89 -1.74
CA PRO A 102 -2.26 -10.43 -2.79
C PRO A 102 -3.24 -9.37 -2.28
N ARG A 103 -3.79 -8.57 -3.20
CA ARG A 103 -4.65 -7.44 -2.86
C ARG A 103 -5.77 -7.85 -1.92
N ALA A 104 -5.99 -7.05 -0.88
CA ALA A 104 -7.05 -7.27 0.08
C ALA A 104 -8.39 -6.71 -0.40
N ILE A 105 -9.47 -7.45 -0.12
CA ILE A 105 -10.83 -6.89 -0.15
C ILE A 105 -10.91 -5.92 1.03
N SER A 106 -11.21 -4.65 0.73
CA SER A 106 -11.24 -3.57 1.71
C SER A 106 -12.61 -2.92 1.78
N TYR A 107 -13.11 -2.67 2.99
CA TYR A 107 -14.43 -2.05 3.19
C TYR A 107 -14.50 -1.26 4.50
N TRP A 108 -15.45 -0.33 4.55
CA TRP A 108 -15.81 0.36 5.78
C TRP A 108 -16.90 -0.41 6.50
N SER A 109 -16.84 -0.47 7.82
CA SER A 109 -17.89 -1.02 8.67
C SER A 109 -18.17 -0.09 9.85
N ARG A 110 -19.38 -0.19 10.38
CA ARG A 110 -19.83 0.50 11.56
C ARG A 110 -20.83 -0.40 12.29
N ASP A 111 -20.68 -0.51 13.60
CA ASP A 111 -21.56 -1.32 14.46
C ASP A 111 -21.72 -2.78 13.97
N GLY A 112 -20.64 -3.35 13.43
CA GLY A 112 -20.59 -4.72 12.90
C GLY A 112 -21.18 -4.88 11.49
N ALA A 113 -21.77 -3.84 10.90
CA ALA A 113 -22.34 -3.86 9.56
C ALA A 113 -21.42 -3.17 8.54
N VAL A 114 -21.37 -3.70 7.31
CA VAL A 114 -20.65 -3.08 6.20
C VAL A 114 -21.38 -1.81 5.76
N LEU A 115 -20.64 -0.72 5.59
CA LEU A 115 -21.15 0.53 5.06
C LEU A 115 -21.15 0.50 3.54
N LEU A 116 -22.36 0.48 2.96
CA LEU A 116 -22.56 0.57 1.52
C LEU A 116 -22.64 2.02 1.06
N ALA A 117 -22.23 2.26 -0.19
CA ALA A 117 -22.36 3.56 -0.83
C ALA A 117 -23.83 4.01 -0.85
N SER A 118 -24.07 5.26 -0.46
CA SER A 118 -25.41 5.84 -0.36
C SER A 118 -25.35 7.36 -0.51
N LYS A 119 -26.51 8.04 -0.45
CA LYS A 119 -26.54 9.51 -0.37
C LYS A 119 -25.84 10.05 0.87
N LYS A 120 -25.76 9.24 1.94
CA LYS A 120 -25.15 9.58 3.22
C LYS A 120 -23.65 9.27 3.26
N HIS A 121 -23.25 8.12 2.73
CA HIS A 121 -21.90 7.58 2.78
C HIS A 121 -21.32 7.48 1.37
N GLY A 122 -20.28 8.27 1.07
CA GLY A 122 -19.46 8.12 -0.13
C GLY A 122 -18.19 7.34 0.20
N THR A 123 -17.90 6.27 -0.54
CA THR A 123 -16.69 5.47 -0.37
C THR A 123 -15.81 5.57 -1.60
N GLU A 124 -14.52 5.85 -1.42
CA GLU A 124 -13.54 5.90 -2.51
C GLU A 124 -12.30 5.07 -2.15
N PHE A 125 -11.75 4.40 -3.16
CA PHE A 125 -10.57 3.54 -3.02
C PHE A 125 -9.57 3.94 -4.10
N ALA A 126 -8.40 4.43 -3.70
CA ALA A 126 -7.31 4.75 -4.60
C ALA A 126 -6.19 3.73 -4.42
N GLU A 127 -5.80 3.06 -5.50
CA GLU A 127 -4.87 1.93 -5.45
C GLU A 127 -3.53 2.29 -6.12
N ASN A 128 -2.43 1.84 -5.53
CA ASN A 128 -1.09 1.97 -6.08
C ASN A 128 -0.23 0.77 -5.66
N GLY A 129 -0.07 -0.19 -6.57
CA GLY A 129 0.62 -1.45 -6.28
C GLY A 129 -0.09 -2.24 -5.17
N TYR A 130 0.66 -2.59 -4.12
CA TYR A 130 0.14 -3.27 -2.92
C TYR A 130 -0.51 -2.31 -1.90
N ARG A 131 -0.60 -1.01 -2.20
CA ARG A 131 -1.18 0.01 -1.32
C ARG A 131 -2.58 0.43 -1.78
N THR A 132 -3.50 0.60 -0.82
CA THR A 132 -4.85 1.12 -1.05
C THR A 132 -5.16 2.24 -0.06
N HIS A 133 -5.53 3.41 -0.56
CA HIS A 133 -6.02 4.53 0.25
C HIS A 133 -7.55 4.54 0.22
N MET A 134 -8.15 4.27 1.36
CA MET A 134 -9.60 4.29 1.57
C MET A 134 -10.05 5.65 2.08
N ARG A 135 -11.12 6.18 1.51
CA ARG A 135 -11.82 7.37 1.99
C ARG A 135 -13.29 7.05 2.23
N LEU A 136 -13.81 7.49 3.38
CA LEU A 136 -15.24 7.48 3.68
C LEU A 136 -15.71 8.89 3.96
N THR A 137 -16.53 9.45 3.07
CA THR A 137 -17.18 10.74 3.29
C THR A 137 -18.58 10.54 3.87
N VAL A 138 -18.78 11.04 5.08
CA VAL A 138 -20.10 11.12 5.74
C VAL A 138 -20.67 12.52 5.49
N ARG A 139 -21.76 12.59 4.73
CA ARG A 139 -22.34 13.86 4.27
C ARG A 139 -23.40 14.38 5.23
N ARG A 140 -23.50 15.70 5.40
CA ARG A 140 -24.48 16.40 6.26
C ARG A 140 -24.57 15.74 7.63
N LEU A 141 -23.46 15.77 8.36
CA LEU A 141 -23.29 15.08 9.63
C LEU A 141 -24.43 15.38 10.61
N ALA A 142 -24.97 14.35 11.24
CA ALA A 142 -26.01 14.39 12.26
C ALA A 142 -25.50 13.72 13.54
N GLU A 143 -26.17 13.93 14.66
CA GLU A 143 -25.73 13.34 15.94
C GLU A 143 -25.69 11.81 15.92
N THR A 144 -26.60 11.20 15.16
CA THR A 144 -26.65 9.75 14.95
C THR A 144 -25.48 9.21 14.10
N ASP A 145 -24.67 10.07 13.48
CA ASP A 145 -23.50 9.64 12.72
C ASP A 145 -22.24 9.50 13.57
N PHE A 146 -22.24 10.05 14.80
CA PHE A 146 -21.12 9.92 15.69
C PHE A 146 -20.96 8.48 16.17
N GLY A 147 -19.71 8.08 16.43
CA GLY A 147 -19.40 6.73 16.84
C GLY A 147 -18.09 6.22 16.26
N ASN A 148 -17.92 4.90 16.32
CA ASN A 148 -16.70 4.24 15.87
C ASN A 148 -16.92 3.66 14.47
N TYR A 149 -16.13 4.15 13.52
CA TYR A 149 -16.02 3.62 12.18
C TYR A 149 -14.81 2.72 12.11
N ARG A 150 -14.89 1.65 11.31
CA ARG A 150 -13.76 0.77 11.06
C ARG A 150 -13.50 0.63 9.58
N CYS A 151 -12.24 0.62 9.20
CA CYS A 151 -11.80 0.15 7.90
C CYS A 151 -11.23 -1.26 8.09
N VAL A 152 -11.66 -2.19 7.26
CA VAL A 152 -11.28 -3.61 7.34
C VAL A 152 -10.67 -4.01 6.02
N ALA A 153 -9.62 -4.82 6.06
CA ALA A 153 -8.94 -5.36 4.89
C ALA A 153 -8.64 -6.84 5.11
N LYS A 154 -8.98 -7.67 4.11
CA LYS A 154 -8.80 -9.12 4.16
C LYS A 154 -8.19 -9.68 2.87
N ASN A 155 -7.14 -10.49 2.98
CA ASN A 155 -6.60 -11.28 1.88
C ASN A 155 -6.44 -12.75 2.29
N ALA A 156 -5.83 -13.56 1.41
CA ALA A 156 -5.63 -14.99 1.66
C ALA A 156 -4.75 -15.31 2.88
N LEU A 157 -3.94 -14.36 3.35
CA LEU A 157 -2.99 -14.54 4.45
C LEU A 157 -3.51 -14.00 5.78
N GLY A 158 -4.60 -13.23 5.80
CA GLY A 158 -5.17 -12.72 7.04
C GLY A 158 -6.09 -11.52 6.86
N GLU A 159 -6.39 -10.88 7.99
CA GLU A 159 -7.32 -9.77 8.12
C GLU A 159 -6.74 -8.73 9.08
N ALA A 160 -6.99 -7.45 8.81
CA ALA A 160 -6.65 -6.35 9.69
C ALA A 160 -7.78 -5.32 9.72
N GLU A 161 -7.95 -4.65 10.85
CA GLU A 161 -8.90 -3.54 11.02
C GLU A 161 -8.22 -2.30 11.63
N GLY A 162 -8.71 -1.13 11.26
CA GLY A 162 -8.35 0.15 11.86
C GLY A 162 -9.60 0.87 12.33
N SER A 163 -9.56 1.48 13.52
CA SER A 163 -10.70 2.19 14.13
C SER A 163 -10.52 3.71 14.10
N ILE A 164 -11.60 4.43 13.80
CA ILE A 164 -11.70 5.89 13.81
C ILE A 164 -12.94 6.30 14.60
N ARG A 165 -12.76 7.09 15.65
CA ARG A 165 -13.85 7.68 16.42
C ARG A 165 -14.22 9.04 15.84
N LEU A 166 -15.45 9.16 15.34
CA LEU A 166 -16.05 10.41 14.88
C LEU A 166 -16.88 11.04 16.00
N TYR A 167 -16.59 12.29 16.36
CA TYR A 167 -17.27 13.00 17.45
C TYR A 167 -17.67 14.42 17.06
N GLY A 168 -18.65 14.97 17.80
CA GLY A 168 -19.16 16.31 17.58
C GLY A 168 -18.19 17.39 18.06
N LYS A 169 -17.93 18.37 17.19
CA LYS A 169 -17.16 19.58 17.55
C LYS A 169 -18.08 20.80 17.49
N LYS A 170 -18.08 21.62 18.55
CA LYS A 170 -18.84 22.89 18.54
C LYS A 170 -18.28 23.80 17.44
N ARG A 171 -19.18 24.46 16.72
CA ARG A 171 -18.82 25.48 15.74
C ARG A 171 -18.39 26.73 16.52
N PHE A 172 -17.12 27.11 16.45
CA PHE A 172 -16.67 28.38 17.02
C PHE A 172 -17.30 29.51 16.17
N ARG A 173 -18.31 30.19 16.71
CA ARG A 173 -18.77 31.47 16.17
C ARG A 173 -17.89 32.55 16.79
N ASN A 174 -16.95 33.09 16.02
CA ASN A 174 -16.32 34.37 16.38
C ASN A 174 -17.36 35.47 16.14
N ASN A 175 -18.21 35.75 17.14
CA ASN A 175 -18.94 37.01 17.19
C ASN A 175 -18.02 38.04 17.86
N ILE A 176 -17.07 38.57 17.09
CA ILE A 176 -16.44 39.84 17.43
C ILE A 176 -17.30 40.91 16.76
N SER A 177 -18.31 41.37 17.48
CA SER A 177 -18.97 42.64 17.19
C SER A 177 -18.22 43.71 17.96
N CYS A 178 -17.31 44.43 17.29
CA CYS A 178 -16.81 45.69 17.82
C CYS A 178 -17.93 46.73 17.70
N LEU A 179 -18.33 47.29 18.84
CA LEU A 179 -19.00 48.59 18.92
C LEU A 179 -17.94 49.69 18.97
#